data_AF-A0A3A0D3D8-F1
#
_entry.id   AF-A0A3A0D3D8-F1
#
_cell.length_a   1.000
_cell.length_b   1.000
_cell.length_c   1.000
_cell.angle_alpha   90.00
_cell.angle_beta   90.00
_cell.angle_gamma   90.00
#
_symmetry.space_group_name_H-M   'P 1'
#
loop_
_entity.id
_entity.type
_entity.pdbx_description
1 polymer ?
#
loop_
_entity_poly.entity_id
_entity_poly.type
_entity_poly.pdbx_seq_one_letter_code
_entity_poly.pdbx_strand_id
1 'polypeptide(L)'
;MPKQTAIAQAIGFLKANWLDGKSLKEIAHLHRVDAGNLVRAFRKQEGMTVKQFVDQKRKEHVLARLSDMKFLGYAIGAELGFANDLAFYRWVKRAFGVSFVELRARNSGDQKPGRSAKTIKE
;
A
#
# COMPACT_ATOMS: atom_id res chain seq x y z
N MET A 1 -17.80 -26.31 13.37
CA MET A 1 -17.25 -24.99 12.95
C MET A 1 -18.27 -24.30 12.07
N PRO A 2 -18.64 -23.02 12.31
CA PRO A 2 -19.60 -22.33 11.45
C PRO A 2 -19.04 -22.20 10.03
N LYS A 3 -19.85 -22.56 9.01
CA LYS A 3 -19.48 -22.38 7.60
C LYS A 3 -19.32 -20.89 7.31
N GLN A 4 -18.08 -20.47 7.02
CA GLN A 4 -17.79 -19.11 6.58
C GLN A 4 -18.42 -18.89 5.20
N THR A 5 -19.11 -17.77 4.99
CA THR A 5 -19.78 -17.48 3.72
C THR A 5 -18.74 -17.25 2.60
N ALA A 6 -19.11 -17.52 1.34
CA ALA A 6 -18.22 -17.29 0.20
C ALA A 6 -17.71 -15.83 0.14
N ILE A 7 -18.55 -14.87 0.55
CA ILE A 7 -18.18 -13.45 0.68
C ILE A 7 -17.11 -13.24 1.76
N ALA A 8 -17.27 -13.85 2.94
CA ALA A 8 -16.29 -13.73 4.01
C ALA A 8 -14.94 -14.38 3.63
N GLN A 9 -14.96 -15.50 2.90
CA GLN A 9 -13.76 -16.11 2.33
C GLN A 9 -13.07 -15.19 1.32
N ALA A 10 -13.83 -14.55 0.43
CA ALA A 10 -13.29 -13.59 -0.54
C ALA A 10 -12.65 -12.36 0.14
N ILE A 11 -13.27 -11.85 1.21
CA ILE A 11 -12.70 -10.76 2.03
C ILE A 11 -11.40 -11.23 2.70
N GLY A 12 -11.39 -12.42 3.29
CA GLY A 12 -10.19 -13.01 3.88
C GLY A 12 -9.06 -13.15 2.86
N PHE A 13 -9.37 -13.66 1.67
CA PHE A 13 -8.42 -13.79 0.57
C PHE A 13 -7.86 -12.44 0.14
N LEU A 14 -8.69 -11.41 -0.01
CA LEU A 14 -8.24 -10.06 -0.34
C LEU A 14 -7.29 -9.50 0.71
N LYS A 15 -7.61 -9.69 2.01
CA LYS A 15 -6.78 -9.19 3.11
C LYS A 15 -5.45 -9.92 3.20
N ALA A 16 -5.38 -11.19 2.82
CA ALA A 16 -4.15 -11.96 2.81
C ALA A 16 -3.29 -11.71 1.55
N ASN A 17 -3.92 -11.45 0.40
CA ASN A 17 -3.26 -11.38 -0.91
C ASN A 17 -3.38 -9.99 -1.55
N TRP A 18 -3.39 -8.92 -0.74
CA TRP A 18 -3.54 -7.55 -1.24
C TRP A 18 -2.35 -7.09 -2.10
N LEU A 19 -1.21 -7.80 -2.02
CA LEU A 19 0.02 -7.51 -2.76
C LEU A 19 0.07 -8.20 -4.14
N ASP A 20 -0.69 -9.28 -4.35
CA ASP A 20 -0.62 -10.17 -5.53
C ASP A 20 -1.11 -9.54 -6.84
N GLY A 21 -1.54 -8.28 -6.84
CA GLY A 21 -1.97 -7.56 -8.04
C GLY A 21 -3.30 -8.01 -8.64
N LYS A 22 -3.98 -9.01 -8.06
CA LYS A 22 -5.31 -9.46 -8.49
C LYS A 22 -6.35 -8.36 -8.33
N SER A 23 -7.11 -8.13 -9.40
CA SER A 23 -8.23 -7.20 -9.37
C SER A 23 -9.38 -7.74 -8.52
N LEU A 24 -10.23 -6.84 -8.03
CA LEU A 24 -11.45 -7.20 -7.30
C LEU A 24 -12.37 -8.13 -8.10
N LYS A 25 -12.40 -7.99 -9.43
CA LYS A 25 -13.19 -8.85 -10.31
C LYS A 25 -12.65 -10.28 -10.33
N GLU A 26 -11.33 -10.44 -10.38
CA GLU A 26 -10.69 -11.76 -10.35
C GLU A 26 -10.93 -12.44 -9.00
N ILE A 27 -10.78 -11.71 -7.89
CA ILE A 27 -11.07 -12.25 -6.54
C ILE A 27 -12.54 -12.65 -6.44
N ALA A 28 -13.47 -11.81 -6.91
CA ALA A 28 -14.89 -12.13 -6.91
C ALA A 28 -15.20 -13.40 -7.73
N HIS A 29 -14.57 -13.52 -8.91
CA HIS A 29 -14.71 -14.68 -9.78
C HIS A 29 -14.19 -15.97 -9.12
N LEU A 30 -13.00 -15.93 -8.50
CA LEU A 30 -12.39 -17.05 -7.79
C LEU A 30 -13.30 -17.61 -6.68
N HIS A 31 -14.02 -16.72 -5.98
CA HIS A 31 -14.91 -17.09 -4.88
C HIS A 31 -16.38 -17.24 -5.31
N ARG A 32 -16.67 -17.16 -6.62
CA ARG A 32 -18.04 -17.24 -7.19
C ARG A 32 -19.02 -16.26 -6.54
N VAL A 33 -18.57 -15.03 -6.29
CA VAL A 33 -19.39 -13.94 -5.76
C VAL A 33 -19.47 -12.78 -6.75
N ASP A 34 -20.51 -11.97 -6.65
CA ASP A 34 -20.59 -10.71 -7.38
C ASP A 34 -19.57 -9.69 -6.80
N ALA A 35 -18.87 -8.99 -7.69
CA ALA A 35 -17.86 -8.01 -7.30
C ALA A 35 -18.47 -6.80 -6.57
N GLY A 36 -19.68 -6.38 -6.94
CA GLY A 36 -20.41 -5.31 -6.25
C GLY A 36 -20.78 -5.72 -4.82
N ASN A 37 -21.24 -6.95 -4.63
CA ASN A 37 -21.53 -7.52 -3.32
C ASN A 37 -20.27 -7.67 -2.46
N LEU A 38 -19.15 -8.09 -3.05
CA LEU A 38 -17.86 -8.14 -2.35
C LEU A 38 -17.44 -6.76 -1.85
N VAL A 39 -17.52 -5.72 -2.68
CA VAL A 39 -17.17 -4.34 -2.28
C VAL A 39 -18.09 -3.82 -1.18
N ARG A 40 -19.40 -4.05 -1.30
CA ARG A 40 -20.37 -3.65 -0.27
C ARG A 40 -20.13 -4.35 1.06
N ALA A 41 -19.90 -5.67 1.02
CA ALA A 41 -19.62 -6.46 2.21
C ALA A 41 -18.29 -6.05 2.85
N PHE A 42 -17.23 -5.85 2.05
CA PHE A 42 -15.95 -5.37 2.53
C PHE A 42 -16.08 -4.03 3.25
N ARG A 43 -16.76 -3.06 2.64
CA ARG A 43 -16.97 -1.74 3.25
C ARG A 43 -17.80 -1.82 4.53
N LYS A 44 -18.82 -2.68 4.56
CA LYS A 44 -19.63 -2.90 5.77
C LYS A 44 -18.82 -3.52 6.91
N GLN A 45 -17.88 -4.42 6.59
CA GLN A 45 -17.07 -5.11 7.58
C GLN A 45 -15.87 -4.28 8.08
N GLU A 46 -15.15 -3.61 7.18
CA GLU A 46 -13.89 -2.92 7.50
C GLU A 46 -14.08 -1.40 7.67
N GLY A 47 -15.27 -0.87 7.40
CA GLY A 47 -15.57 0.57 7.49
C GLY A 47 -14.92 1.43 6.41
N MET A 48 -14.15 0.83 5.49
CA MET A 48 -13.40 1.54 4.45
C MET A 48 -13.51 0.88 3.09
N THR A 49 -13.16 1.60 2.04
CA THR A 49 -13.09 1.03 0.69
C THR A 49 -11.87 0.12 0.54
N VAL A 50 -11.95 -0.85 -0.38
CA VAL A 50 -10.81 -1.72 -0.72
C VAL A 50 -9.58 -0.90 -1.13
N LYS A 51 -9.78 0.18 -1.90
CA LYS A 51 -8.70 1.08 -2.31
C LYS A 51 -8.01 1.73 -1.12
N GLN A 52 -8.78 2.19 -0.12
CA GLN A 52 -8.21 2.75 1.12
C GLN A 52 -7.47 1.69 1.92
N PHE A 53 -8.02 0.49 2.02
CA PHE A 53 -7.36 -0.64 2.69
C PHE A 53 -6.01 -0.97 2.03
N VAL A 54 -5.97 -1.11 0.70
CA VAL A 54 -4.72 -1.39 -0.03
C VAL A 54 -3.73 -0.23 0.13
N ASP A 55 -4.17 1.02 0.03
CA ASP A 55 -3.28 2.18 0.23
C ASP A 55 -2.69 2.21 1.65
N GLN A 56 -3.52 1.91 2.66
CA GLN A 56 -3.09 1.82 4.06
C GLN A 56 -2.08 0.68 4.27
N LYS A 57 -2.36 -0.51 3.72
CA LYS A 57 -1.45 -1.66 3.78
C LYS A 57 -0.11 -1.39 3.08
N ARG A 58 -0.14 -0.72 1.93
CA ARG A 58 1.09 -0.27 1.25
C ARG A 58 1.89 0.68 2.13
N LYS A 59 1.25 1.64 2.80
CA LYS A 59 1.94 2.57 3.72
C LYS A 59 2.58 1.83 4.89
N GLU A 60 1.84 0.92 5.53
CA GLU A 60 2.34 0.07 6.61
C GLU A 60 3.55 -0.76 6.14
N HIS A 61 3.48 -1.36 4.95
CA HIS A 61 4.58 -2.13 4.37
C HIS A 61 5.84 -1.28 4.15
N VAL A 62 5.69 -0.05 3.61
CA VAL A 62 6.83 0.86 3.45
C VAL A 62 7.46 1.18 4.80
N LEU A 63 6.67 1.53 5.81
CA LEU A 63 7.19 1.87 7.13
C LEU A 63 7.92 0.68 7.77
N ALA A 64 7.36 -0.53 7.67
CA ALA A 64 8.00 -1.76 8.15
C ALA A 64 9.32 -2.07 7.42
N ARG A 65 9.43 -1.74 6.13
CA ARG A 65 10.69 -1.91 5.39
C ARG A 65 11.72 -0.83 5.67
N LEU A 66 11.28 0.37 6.04
CA LEU A 66 12.18 1.44 6.47
C LEU A 66 12.84 1.15 7.83
N SER A 67 12.17 0.44 8.74
CA SER A 67 12.76 0.05 10.03
C SER A 67 13.90 -0.97 9.90
N ASP A 68 13.93 -1.77 8.82
CA ASP A 68 14.98 -2.77 8.60
C ASP A 68 16.27 -2.17 7.99
N MET A 69 16.28 -0.87 7.69
CA MET A 69 17.42 -0.01 7.24
C MET A 69 18.26 -0.47 6.02
N LYS A 70 18.03 -1.67 5.51
CA LYS A 70 18.79 -2.32 4.42
C LYS A 70 18.16 -2.16 3.05
N PHE A 71 16.89 -1.76 2.97
CA PHE A 71 16.16 -1.73 1.70
C PHE A 71 16.32 -0.42 0.94
N LEU A 72 16.66 -0.54 -0.33
CA LEU A 72 16.69 0.54 -1.32
C LEU A 72 15.28 0.77 -1.88
N GLY A 73 14.96 2.02 -2.23
CA GLY A 73 13.60 2.39 -2.66
C GLY A 73 13.06 1.60 -3.85
N TYR A 74 13.92 1.21 -4.79
CA TYR A 74 13.54 0.38 -5.94
C TYR A 74 13.06 -1.01 -5.52
N ALA A 75 13.66 -1.62 -4.50
CA ALA A 75 13.29 -2.96 -4.04
C ALA A 75 11.90 -2.95 -3.40
N ILE A 76 11.61 -1.92 -2.60
CA ILE A 76 10.28 -1.71 -2.00
C ILE A 76 9.24 -1.43 -3.10
N GLY A 77 9.59 -0.63 -4.11
CA GLY A 77 8.72 -0.35 -5.25
C GLY A 77 8.35 -1.61 -6.03
N ALA A 78 9.32 -2.48 -6.30
CA ALA A 78 9.12 -3.75 -6.97
C ALA A 78 8.26 -4.71 -6.15
N GLU A 79 8.50 -4.83 -4.84
CA GLU A 79 7.66 -5.65 -3.95
C GLU A 79 6.19 -5.19 -3.93
N LEU A 80 5.95 -3.87 -3.98
CA LEU A 80 4.61 -3.29 -4.00
C LEU A 80 3.91 -3.37 -5.38
N GLY A 81 4.58 -3.97 -6.38
CA GLY A 81 4.04 -4.14 -7.72
C GLY A 81 3.99 -2.84 -8.54
N PHE A 82 4.84 -1.85 -8.24
CA PHE A 82 4.95 -0.67 -9.09
C PHE A 82 5.68 -1.00 -10.39
N ALA A 83 5.17 -0.50 -11.51
CA ALA A 83 5.77 -0.72 -12.82
C ALA A 83 7.20 -0.15 -12.95
N ASN A 84 7.53 0.87 -12.16
CA ASN A 84 8.86 1.46 -12.09
C ASN A 84 9.04 2.30 -10.80
N ASP A 85 10.29 2.62 -10.50
CA ASP A 85 10.69 3.39 -9.32
C ASP A 85 10.08 4.79 -9.30
N LEU A 86 9.93 5.44 -10.46
CA LEU A 86 9.34 6.77 -10.54
C LEU A 86 7.86 6.75 -10.10
N ALA A 87 7.11 5.72 -10.48
CA ALA A 87 5.74 5.52 -10.05
C ALA A 87 5.67 5.32 -8.53
N PHE A 88 6.60 4.53 -7.97
CA PHE A 88 6.74 4.37 -6.53
C PHE A 88 7.05 5.71 -5.82
N TYR A 89 8.06 6.46 -6.26
CA TYR A 89 8.44 7.73 -5.62
C TYR A 89 7.33 8.79 -5.68
N ARG A 90 6.60 8.86 -6.80
CA ARG A 90 5.41 9.74 -6.92
C ARG A 90 4.31 9.30 -5.95
N TRP A 91 4.06 8.01 -5.84
CA TRP A 91 3.10 7.48 -4.88
C TRP A 91 3.53 7.78 -3.43
N VAL A 92 4.81 7.59 -3.07
CA VAL A 92 5.33 7.93 -1.73
C VAL A 92 5.09 9.41 -1.41
N LYS A 93 5.46 10.32 -2.33
CA LYS A 93 5.24 11.76 -2.13
C LYS A 93 3.76 12.10 -1.91
N ARG A 94 2.87 11.46 -2.65
CA ARG A 94 1.42 11.63 -2.49
C ARG A 94 0.90 11.02 -1.18
N ALA A 95 1.42 9.86 -0.78
CA ALA A 95 0.94 9.06 0.34
C ALA A 95 1.41 9.61 1.70
N PHE A 96 2.63 10.15 1.76
CA PHE A 96 3.30 10.59 2.97
C PHE A 96 3.58 12.11 3.01
N GLY A 97 3.34 12.83 1.91
CA GLY A 97 3.62 14.27 1.79
C GLY A 97 5.10 14.62 1.62
N VAL A 98 6.01 13.65 1.74
CA VAL A 98 7.46 13.84 1.68
C VAL A 98 8.12 12.87 0.70
N SER A 99 9.34 13.18 0.27
CA SER A 99 10.10 12.27 -0.59
C SER A 99 10.46 10.98 0.15
N PHE A 100 10.71 9.90 -0.59
CA PHE A 100 11.16 8.64 0.01
C PHE A 100 12.49 8.79 0.78
N VAL A 101 13.40 9.64 0.28
CA VAL A 101 14.67 9.96 0.95
C VAL A 101 14.42 10.61 2.31
N GLU A 102 13.50 11.57 2.36
CA GLU A 102 13.13 12.24 3.62
C GLU A 102 12.36 11.33 4.57
N LEU A 103 11.47 10.49 4.03
CA LEU A 103 10.76 9.48 4.81
C LEU A 103 11.73 8.49 5.46
N ARG A 104 12.77 8.08 4.72
CA ARG A 104 13.86 7.25 5.24
C ARG A 104 14.64 7.97 6.33
N ALA A 105 15.11 9.20 6.07
CA ALA A 105 15.85 9.99 7.05
C ALA A 105 15.09 10.14 8.38
N ARG A 106 13.78 10.42 8.32
CA ARG A 106 12.92 10.51 9.52
C ARG A 106 12.82 9.21 10.31
N ASN A 107 12.88 8.05 9.65
CA ASN A 107 12.79 6.73 10.29
C ASN A 107 14.15 6.16 10.70
N SER A 108 15.25 6.63 10.11
CA SER A 108 16.60 6.16 10.40
C SER A 108 17.20 6.72 11.69
N GLY A 109 16.51 7.62 12.41
CA GLY A 109 17.05 8.30 13.60
C GLY A 109 18.23 9.23 13.31
N ASP A 110 18.69 9.29 12.05
CA ASP A 110 19.67 10.26 11.58
C ASP A 110 19.01 11.65 11.54
N GLN A 111 19.05 12.33 12.69
CA GLN A 111 19.00 13.78 12.70
C GLN A 111 20.19 14.31 11.91
N LYS A 112 19.97 14.69 10.65
CA LYS A 112 20.66 15.87 10.09
C LYS A 112 19.70 16.77 9.32
N PRO A 113 19.75 18.09 9.60
CA PRO A 113 18.83 19.06 9.04
C PRO A 113 19.23 19.44 7.61
N GLY A 114 18.23 19.85 6.83
CA GLY A 114 18.44 20.82 5.76
C GLY A 114 18.86 20.27 4.40
N ARG A 115 17.87 19.91 3.58
CA ARG A 115 17.94 20.25 2.16
C ARG A 115 16.99 21.41 1.92
N SER A 116 17.45 22.61 2.27
CA SER A 116 16.81 23.84 1.80
C SER A 116 16.82 23.81 0.28
N ALA A 117 15.62 23.85 -0.30
CA ALA A 117 15.44 24.04 -1.72
C ALA A 117 16.18 25.31 -2.15
N LYS A 118 16.88 25.22 -3.28
CA LYS A 118 17.47 26.34 -4.02
C LYS A 118 16.50 27.53 -4.06
N THR A 119 16.92 28.66 -3.51
CA THR A 119 16.51 29.97 -4.02
C THR A 119 17.59 30.40 -5.01
N ILE A 120 17.25 30.36 -6.30
CA ILE A 120 17.94 31.09 -7.36
C ILE A 120 17.09 32.34 -7.63
N LYS A 121 17.77 33.46 -7.90
CA LYS A 121 17.33 34.79 -8.39
C LYS A 121 17.45 35.89 -7.31
N GLU A 122 18.07 37.04 -7.55
CA GLU A 122 18.57 37.70 -8.79
C GLU A 122 19.99 38.24 -8.61
#